data_AF-A0A2T6ZB47-F1
#
_entry.id   AF-A0A2T6ZB47-F1
#
_cell.length_a   1.000
_cell.length_b   1.000
_cell.length_c   1.000
_cell.angle_alpha   90.00
_cell.angle_beta   90.00
_cell.angle_gamma   90.00
#
_symmetry.space_group_name_H-M   'P 1'
#
loop_
_entity.id
_entity.type
_entity.pdbx_description
1 polymer ?
#
loop_
_entity_poly.entity_id
_entity_poly.type
_entity_poly.pdbx_seq_one_letter_code
_entity_poly.pdbx_strand_id
1 'polypeptide(L)'
;MLSQQNIASQHSQSPQELEGADPYLSSEYNTSPGALHMPGPGLGDNQKEPDLGSGIEPSERKIWGLKRKTFVIMLGIFILLIIAVACQSQQSQNPQIAKPVVHWSKALTWRQNSPSPASSGGHPSIVTVTASISSSPIPTPIRKNTPFAAVNWNNGYIQLLYKHTDGSIRLQKNNGSQWGGQLAQVTKPKDDSGLAAIAWLDGDVRQVRVYTAGENNALTESVWNSSSRLWYDQGINDISTSKGIAPLAAGSHLTAYTWHDGKVLHIRVYYQGQDGYIREAAYDSTGHKGWWKGDSPAIQDFPRAKSGSGLAIVSFPDTNAREAKLFYQNMDGELRSFDAKPAATWVKTWQNFGFLRSLFGNGYGIYGAQVTAVSCILATGELALRIYFIRDGKLVEIWWTRKAGWNSWYMHDAVAPGVSTISSTDDVNVFFQTETGHFSDMSLNRHATQWQFTPIVQSS
;
A
#
# COMPACT_ATOMS: atom_id res chain seq x y z
N MET A 1 -23.29 17.67 53.33
CA MET A 1 -22.16 17.30 54.21
C MET A 1 -20.89 17.75 53.53
N LEU A 2 -20.33 18.84 54.04
CA LEU A 2 -19.08 19.48 53.60
C LEU A 2 -17.93 18.93 54.45
N SER A 3 -16.78 18.63 53.84
CA SER A 3 -15.50 18.90 54.51
C SER A 3 -14.44 19.25 53.47
N GLN A 4 -14.13 20.54 53.43
CA GLN A 4 -12.84 21.07 52.99
C GLN A 4 -11.75 20.61 53.98
N GLN A 5 -10.55 20.31 53.47
CA GLN A 5 -9.32 20.47 54.25
C GLN A 5 -8.28 21.19 53.40
N ASN A 6 -8.06 22.44 53.80
CA ASN A 6 -6.88 23.25 53.56
C ASN A 6 -5.86 22.99 54.70
N ILE A 7 -4.62 23.45 54.47
CA ILE A 7 -3.48 23.71 55.40
C ILE A 7 -2.23 22.93 54.91
N ALA A 8 -1.01 23.45 54.86
CA ALA A 8 -0.41 24.77 54.69
C ALA A 8 1.12 24.53 54.61
N SER A 9 1.81 25.37 53.84
CA SER A 9 3.16 25.92 54.06
C SER A 9 4.19 25.18 54.95
N GLN A 10 5.37 24.89 54.37
CA GLN A 10 6.65 25.19 55.03
C GLN A 10 7.67 25.76 54.03
N HIS A 11 8.47 26.67 54.56
CA HIS A 11 9.35 27.64 53.91
C HIS A 11 10.77 27.46 54.46
N SER A 12 11.78 27.82 53.65
CA SER A 12 13.22 27.99 53.97
C SER A 12 14.05 26.69 53.96
N GLN A 13 15.27 26.60 53.42
CA GLN A 13 16.35 27.58 53.31
C GLN A 13 17.21 27.39 52.04
N SER A 14 17.80 28.49 51.58
CA SER A 14 18.93 28.58 50.64
C SER A 14 20.26 28.25 51.36
N PRO A 15 21.33 27.91 50.62
CA PRO A 15 22.58 28.60 50.90
C PRO A 15 23.30 29.15 49.66
N GLN A 16 23.85 30.33 49.95
CA GLN A 16 24.82 31.20 49.32
C GLN A 16 25.87 30.61 48.37
N GLU A 17 26.09 31.40 47.32
CA GLU A 17 27.34 31.83 46.68
C GLU A 17 28.66 31.38 47.32
N LEU A 18 29.56 30.89 46.47
CA LEU A 18 30.99 31.21 46.57
C LEU A 18 31.55 31.49 45.16
N GLU A 19 32.11 32.68 45.03
CA GLU A 19 32.97 33.14 43.94
C GLU A 19 34.18 32.23 43.71
N GLY A 20 34.70 32.24 42.47
CA GLY A 20 36.15 32.20 42.29
C GLY A 20 36.68 31.45 41.07
N ALA A 21 37.07 32.24 40.07
CA ALA A 21 38.20 32.03 39.16
C ALA A 21 38.04 31.07 37.96
N ASP A 22 37.77 31.71 36.82
CA ASP A 22 38.36 31.42 35.50
C ASP A 22 39.91 31.41 35.60
N PRO A 23 40.62 30.54 34.86
CA PRO A 23 41.12 31.03 33.58
C PRO A 23 41.21 29.97 32.46
N TYR A 24 40.93 30.44 31.23
CA TYR A 24 41.62 30.11 29.98
C TYR A 24 42.04 28.65 29.75
N LEU A 25 41.38 27.97 28.82
CA LEU A 25 42.05 27.23 27.75
C LEU A 25 41.12 27.02 26.55
N SER A 26 41.54 27.63 25.44
CA SER A 26 41.07 27.48 24.08
C SER A 26 41.34 26.07 23.54
N SER A 27 40.35 25.45 22.91
CA SER A 27 40.61 24.57 21.75
C SER A 27 39.43 24.65 20.79
N GLU A 28 39.73 25.21 19.63
CA GLU A 28 38.89 25.33 18.45
C GLU A 28 38.29 23.97 18.05
N TYR A 29 36.96 23.89 17.95
CA TYR A 29 36.31 22.91 17.08
C TYR A 29 35.62 23.65 15.94
N ASN A 30 36.36 23.74 14.85
CA ASN A 30 35.94 24.18 13.55
C ASN A 30 35.22 23.02 12.84
N THR A 31 33.90 23.00 12.81
CA THR A 31 33.10 22.08 12.00
C THR A 31 32.65 22.76 10.72
N SER A 32 33.60 22.96 9.81
CA SER A 32 33.31 23.32 8.42
C SER A 32 32.77 22.09 7.65
N PRO A 33 31.64 22.18 6.92
CA PRO A 33 31.11 21.08 6.13
C PRO A 33 31.73 21.13 4.72
N GLY A 34 32.58 20.17 4.37
CA GLY A 34 33.15 20.13 3.03
C GLY A 34 34.23 19.08 2.82
N ALA A 35 33.83 17.82 2.67
CA ALA A 35 34.64 16.82 1.99
C ALA A 35 33.73 15.89 1.21
N LEU A 36 33.65 16.15 -0.09
CA LEU A 36 33.12 15.27 -1.12
C LEU A 36 33.94 13.95 -1.09
N HIS A 37 33.32 12.87 -0.64
CA HIS A 37 33.82 11.53 -0.92
C HIS A 37 33.50 11.19 -2.39
N MET A 38 34.50 11.32 -3.24
CA MET A 38 34.55 10.63 -4.53
C MET A 38 34.73 9.13 -4.26
N PRO A 39 33.89 8.24 -4.79
CA PRO A 39 34.20 6.81 -4.78
C PRO A 39 35.31 6.54 -5.80
N GLY A 40 36.46 6.10 -5.30
CA GLY A 40 37.53 5.55 -6.13
C GLY A 40 37.07 4.27 -6.86
N PRO A 41 37.67 3.95 -8.03
CA PRO A 41 37.26 2.82 -8.84
C PRO A 41 37.68 1.51 -8.15
N GLY A 42 36.72 0.89 -7.46
CA GLY A 42 36.88 -0.42 -6.85
C GLY A 42 36.90 -1.52 -7.91
N LEU A 43 37.98 -2.31 -7.86
CA LEU A 43 38.24 -3.57 -8.54
C LEU A 43 36.96 -4.35 -8.92
N GLY A 44 36.89 -4.75 -10.19
CA GLY A 44 35.90 -5.70 -10.67
C GLY A 44 36.14 -7.08 -10.07
N ASP A 45 35.29 -7.45 -9.12
CA ASP A 45 35.14 -8.84 -8.67
C ASP A 45 34.41 -9.63 -9.77
N ASN A 46 35.20 -10.30 -10.60
CA ASN A 46 34.75 -11.36 -11.50
C ASN A 46 34.34 -12.59 -10.67
N GLN A 47 33.16 -12.54 -10.06
CA GLN A 47 32.57 -13.71 -9.45
C GLN A 47 31.95 -14.59 -10.56
N LYS A 48 32.74 -15.57 -11.02
CA LYS A 48 32.26 -16.66 -11.87
C LYS A 48 31.11 -17.38 -11.17
N GLU A 49 29.95 -17.37 -11.81
CA GLU A 49 28.87 -18.32 -11.59
C GLU A 49 29.42 -19.76 -11.59
N PRO A 50 29.13 -20.60 -10.58
CA PRO A 50 29.38 -22.02 -10.70
C PRO A 50 28.34 -22.64 -11.63
N ASP A 51 28.80 -23.12 -12.79
CA ASP A 51 28.08 -24.05 -13.65
C ASP A 51 27.72 -25.32 -12.86
N LEU A 52 26.54 -25.35 -12.24
CA LEU A 52 25.94 -26.54 -11.68
C LEU A 52 25.03 -27.20 -12.71
N GLY A 53 25.68 -27.75 -13.74
CA GLY A 53 25.11 -28.80 -14.57
C GLY A 53 25.10 -30.13 -13.81
N SER A 54 24.12 -30.32 -12.92
CA SER A 54 23.78 -31.64 -12.41
C SER A 54 22.32 -31.94 -12.73
N GLY A 55 22.11 -32.76 -13.75
CA GLY A 55 20.82 -33.35 -14.07
C GLY A 55 20.34 -34.21 -12.90
N ILE A 56 19.52 -33.63 -12.04
CA ILE A 56 18.74 -34.39 -11.06
C ILE A 56 17.50 -34.88 -11.80
N GLU A 57 17.51 -36.16 -12.18
CA GLU A 57 16.29 -36.85 -12.61
C GLU A 57 15.21 -36.64 -11.54
N PRO A 58 13.98 -36.23 -11.93
CA PRO A 58 12.90 -36.03 -10.99
C PRO A 58 12.58 -37.35 -10.30
N SER A 59 12.99 -37.48 -9.04
CA SER A 59 12.69 -38.64 -8.20
C SER A 59 11.19 -38.96 -8.28
N GLU A 60 10.84 -40.18 -8.70
CA GLU A 60 9.45 -40.65 -8.80
C GLU A 60 8.77 -40.59 -7.42
N ARG A 61 8.19 -39.44 -7.06
CA ARG A 61 7.40 -39.31 -5.83
C ARG A 61 6.12 -40.12 -5.98
N LYS A 62 6.02 -41.21 -5.23
CA LYS A 62 4.80 -41.99 -5.05
C LYS A 62 3.88 -41.24 -4.08
N ILE A 63 2.61 -41.13 -4.43
CA ILE A 63 1.56 -40.61 -3.54
C ILE A 63 0.81 -41.84 -3.04
N TRP A 64 0.93 -42.14 -1.75
CA TRP A 64 0.33 -43.33 -1.12
C TRP A 64 0.74 -44.65 -1.80
N GLY A 65 2.04 -44.80 -2.09
CA GLY A 65 2.57 -46.02 -2.72
C GLY A 65 2.27 -46.17 -4.22
N LEU A 66 1.38 -45.35 -4.79
CA LEU A 66 1.02 -45.36 -6.20
C LEU A 66 1.81 -44.32 -7.00
N LYS A 67 2.16 -44.65 -8.25
CA LYS A 67 2.74 -43.66 -9.19
C LYS A 67 1.73 -42.54 -9.40
N ARG A 68 2.19 -41.28 -9.44
CA ARG A 68 1.34 -40.08 -9.60
C ARG A 68 0.33 -40.21 -10.75
N LYS A 69 0.75 -40.79 -11.88
CA LYS A 69 -0.11 -41.04 -13.05
C LYS A 69 -1.26 -41.99 -12.71
N THR A 70 -1.00 -43.07 -11.96
CA THR A 70 -2.01 -44.04 -11.52
C THR A 70 -2.98 -43.43 -10.53
N PHE A 71 -2.51 -42.61 -9.59
CA PHE A 71 -3.37 -41.94 -8.61
C PHE A 71 -4.38 -41.00 -9.29
N VAL A 72 -3.95 -40.20 -10.26
CA VAL A 72 -4.83 -39.27 -11.00
C VAL A 72 -5.91 -40.03 -11.79
N ILE A 73 -5.55 -41.15 -12.41
CA ILE A 73 -6.51 -42.00 -13.14
C ILE A 73 -7.56 -42.58 -12.18
N MET A 74 -7.14 -43.12 -11.04
CA MET A 74 -8.06 -43.68 -10.04
C MET A 74 -9.01 -42.63 -9.45
N LEU A 75 -8.51 -41.41 -9.20
CA LEU A 75 -9.33 -40.31 -8.71
C LEU A 75 -10.40 -39.90 -9.73
N GLY A 76 -10.04 -39.85 -11.02
CA GLY A 76 -11.00 -39.56 -12.10
C GLY A 76 -12.12 -40.60 -12.20
N ILE A 77 -11.79 -41.89 -12.09
CA ILE A 77 -12.78 -42.98 -12.09
C ILE A 77 -13.72 -42.86 -10.89
N PHE A 78 -13.19 -42.54 -9.71
CA PHE A 78 -13.99 -42.40 -8.49
C PHE A 78 -14.99 -41.24 -8.58
N ILE A 79 -14.58 -40.10 -9.14
CA ILE A 79 -15.47 -38.95 -9.36
C ILE A 79 -16.60 -39.31 -10.35
N LEU A 80 -16.29 -40.03 -11.44
CA LEU A 80 -17.30 -40.47 -12.41
C LEU A 80 -18.33 -41.41 -11.78
N LEU A 81 -17.91 -42.31 -10.88
CA LEU A 81 -18.81 -43.20 -10.16
C LEU A 81 -19.77 -42.43 -9.23
N ILE A 82 -19.30 -41.39 -8.54
CA ILE A 82 -20.16 -40.54 -7.69
C ILE A 82 -21.22 -39.83 -8.53
N ILE A 83 -20.84 -39.31 -9.70
CA ILE A 83 -21.78 -38.65 -10.61
C ILE A 83 -22.83 -39.65 -11.12
N ALA A 84 -22.41 -40.85 -11.50
CA ALA A 84 -23.34 -41.89 -11.98
C ALA A 84 -24.36 -42.30 -10.92
N VAL A 85 -23.93 -42.45 -9.65
CA VAL A 85 -24.84 -42.75 -8.53
C VAL A 85 -25.79 -41.59 -8.24
N ALA A 86 -25.31 -40.35 -8.30
CA ALA A 86 -26.15 -39.16 -8.10
C ALA A 86 -27.20 -38.98 -9.21
N CYS A 87 -26.91 -39.36 -10.45
CA CYS A 87 -27.87 -39.31 -11.55
C CYS A 87 -28.96 -40.39 -11.45
N GLN A 88 -28.72 -41.49 -10.73
CA GLN A 88 -29.67 -42.60 -10.65
C GLN A 88 -30.80 -42.39 -9.63
N SER A 89 -30.73 -41.34 -8.79
CA SER A 89 -31.73 -41.07 -7.76
C SER A 89 -32.89 -40.16 -8.18
N GLN A 90 -33.01 -39.76 -9.46
CA GLN A 90 -34.07 -38.83 -9.91
C GLN A 90 -35.18 -39.44 -10.76
N GLN A 91 -35.23 -40.76 -10.95
CA GLN A 91 -36.25 -41.37 -11.82
C GLN A 91 -37.28 -42.19 -11.04
N SER A 92 -38.16 -41.49 -10.30
CA SER A 92 -39.53 -41.97 -10.01
C SER A 92 -40.30 -40.93 -9.20
N GLN A 93 -40.94 -39.95 -9.86
CA GLN A 93 -42.31 -39.53 -9.55
C GLN A 93 -43.00 -38.99 -10.81
N ASN A 94 -44.19 -39.53 -11.05
CA ASN A 94 -45.07 -39.31 -12.19
C ASN A 94 -45.79 -37.94 -12.07
N PRO A 95 -45.91 -37.11 -13.13
CA PRO A 95 -46.56 -35.80 -13.06
C PRO A 95 -48.03 -35.82 -13.52
N GLN A 96 -48.92 -35.20 -12.74
CA GLN A 96 -50.24 -34.80 -13.21
C GLN A 96 -50.22 -33.41 -13.84
N ILE A 97 -50.44 -33.42 -15.16
CA ILE A 97 -51.18 -32.48 -16.03
C ILE A 97 -51.61 -31.13 -15.42
N ALA A 98 -51.05 -30.04 -15.96
CA ALA A 98 -51.82 -28.85 -16.37
C ALA A 98 -51.04 -28.06 -17.43
N LYS A 99 -51.66 -27.84 -18.59
CA LYS A 99 -51.19 -26.94 -19.66
C LYS A 99 -51.48 -25.48 -19.24
N PRO A 100 -50.71 -24.49 -19.74
CA PRO A 100 -51.22 -23.83 -20.94
C PRO A 100 -50.16 -23.55 -22.01
N VAL A 101 -50.73 -23.36 -23.20
CA VAL A 101 -50.12 -23.08 -24.50
C VAL A 101 -49.39 -21.74 -24.50
N VAL A 102 -48.12 -21.74 -24.91
CA VAL A 102 -47.52 -20.60 -25.62
C VAL A 102 -46.72 -21.12 -26.81
N HIS A 103 -47.18 -20.72 -27.98
CA HIS A 103 -46.61 -20.93 -29.29
C HIS A 103 -45.35 -20.04 -29.40
N TRP A 104 -44.19 -20.56 -29.81
CA TRP A 104 -43.16 -19.81 -30.53
C TRP A 104 -42.37 -20.76 -31.43
N SER A 105 -42.34 -20.39 -32.70
CA SER A 105 -41.62 -21.04 -33.78
C SER A 105 -40.30 -20.31 -34.04
N LYS A 106 -39.39 -21.06 -34.67
CA LYS A 106 -38.13 -20.67 -35.34
C LYS A 106 -36.85 -20.87 -34.55
N ALA A 107 -36.16 -21.93 -34.99
CA ALA A 107 -34.76 -22.20 -34.78
C ALA A 107 -33.88 -21.05 -35.28
N LEU A 108 -32.89 -20.66 -34.47
CA LEU A 108 -31.76 -19.83 -34.85
C LEU A 108 -30.49 -20.63 -34.57
N THR A 109 -29.87 -21.10 -35.66
CA THR A 109 -28.50 -21.59 -35.71
C THR A 109 -27.55 -20.42 -35.47
N TRP A 110 -26.89 -20.40 -34.31
CA TRP A 110 -25.81 -19.45 -34.04
C TRP A 110 -24.54 -19.91 -34.76
N ARG A 111 -24.25 -19.29 -35.92
CA ARG A 111 -22.89 -19.20 -36.47
C ARG A 111 -22.09 -18.24 -35.60
N GLN A 112 -21.05 -18.76 -34.95
CA GLN A 112 -20.00 -17.93 -34.35
C GLN A 112 -19.10 -17.38 -35.45
N ASN A 113 -19.37 -16.16 -35.89
CA ASN A 113 -18.38 -15.27 -36.51
C ASN A 113 -18.36 -14.00 -35.65
N SER A 114 -17.50 -13.97 -34.63
CA SER A 114 -17.20 -12.74 -33.89
C SER A 114 -16.05 -12.03 -34.60
N PRO A 115 -16.25 -10.81 -35.15
CA PRO A 115 -15.13 -9.98 -35.57
C PRO A 115 -14.35 -9.54 -34.33
N SER A 116 -13.03 -9.49 -34.46
CA SER A 116 -12.13 -8.93 -33.46
C SER A 116 -12.59 -7.53 -33.02
N PRO A 117 -12.62 -7.21 -31.72
CA PRO A 117 -13.02 -5.89 -31.27
C PRO A 117 -11.98 -4.87 -31.73
N ALA A 118 -12.40 -3.92 -32.56
CA ALA A 118 -11.62 -2.73 -32.83
C ALA A 118 -11.44 -1.96 -31.51
N SER A 119 -10.18 -1.80 -31.11
CA SER A 119 -9.74 -0.93 -30.02
C SER A 119 -10.20 0.51 -30.32
N SER A 120 -11.36 0.89 -29.81
CA SER A 120 -11.74 2.29 -29.64
C SER A 120 -11.58 2.61 -28.15
N GLY A 121 -10.33 2.77 -27.73
CA GLY A 121 -9.98 3.32 -26.43
C GLY A 121 -10.41 4.77 -26.35
N GLY A 122 -11.71 5.01 -26.10
CA GLY A 122 -12.23 6.34 -25.79
C GLY A 122 -11.62 6.80 -24.47
N HIS A 123 -10.68 7.73 -24.55
CA HIS A 123 -10.04 8.34 -23.40
C HIS A 123 -11.07 9.16 -22.58
N PRO A 124 -11.25 8.92 -21.26
CA PRO A 124 -12.07 9.80 -20.43
C PRO A 124 -11.59 11.26 -20.49
N SER A 125 -12.49 12.20 -20.77
CA SER A 125 -12.12 13.63 -20.79
C SER A 125 -11.72 14.11 -19.39
N ILE A 126 -10.60 14.83 -19.30
CA ILE A 126 -10.19 15.52 -18.07
C ILE A 126 -10.93 16.85 -18.00
N VAL A 127 -11.73 17.04 -16.96
CA VAL A 127 -12.45 18.29 -16.74
C VAL A 127 -11.68 19.09 -15.69
N THR A 128 -11.10 20.21 -16.11
CA THR A 128 -10.46 21.15 -15.18
C THR A 128 -11.53 22.02 -14.56
N VAL A 129 -11.80 21.84 -13.27
CA VAL A 129 -12.72 22.70 -12.53
C VAL A 129 -11.95 23.95 -12.12
N THR A 130 -12.21 25.07 -12.79
CA THR A 130 -11.64 26.36 -12.37
C THR A 130 -12.42 26.84 -11.16
N ALA A 131 -11.88 26.62 -9.97
CA ALA A 131 -12.43 27.21 -8.75
C ALA A 131 -12.23 28.73 -8.80
N SER A 132 -13.32 29.50 -8.71
CA SER A 132 -13.30 30.95 -8.55
C SER A 132 -12.88 31.29 -7.12
N ILE A 133 -11.57 31.27 -6.85
CA ILE A 133 -11.01 31.60 -5.54
C ILE A 133 -10.87 33.12 -5.44
N SER A 134 -11.72 33.75 -4.62
CA SER A 134 -11.78 35.21 -4.40
C SER A 134 -10.57 35.76 -3.61
N SER A 135 -9.71 34.89 -3.09
CA SER A 135 -8.45 35.26 -2.42
C SER A 135 -7.38 34.24 -2.76
N SER A 136 -6.15 34.72 -3.01
CA SER A 136 -5.01 33.85 -3.31
C SER A 136 -4.75 32.95 -2.09
N PRO A 137 -4.91 31.62 -2.21
CA PRO A 137 -4.76 30.72 -1.07
C PRO A 137 -3.31 30.74 -0.58
N ILE A 138 -3.13 30.82 0.74
CA ILE A 138 -1.80 30.68 1.34
C ILE A 138 -1.33 29.24 1.10
N PRO A 139 -0.14 29.03 0.49
CA PRO A 139 0.36 27.67 0.29
C PRO A 139 0.53 26.95 1.62
N THR A 140 -0.04 25.75 1.72
CA THR A 140 0.27 24.85 2.84
C THR A 140 1.79 24.64 2.89
N PRO A 141 2.45 24.84 4.03
CA PRO A 141 3.87 24.57 4.13
C PRO A 141 4.13 23.07 4.05
N ILE A 142 4.57 22.59 2.90
CA ILE A 142 4.83 21.18 2.65
C ILE A 142 6.28 21.02 2.24
N ARG A 143 6.94 19.99 2.76
CA ARG A 143 8.28 19.65 2.30
C ARG A 143 8.19 19.09 0.89
N LYS A 144 8.93 19.68 -0.06
CA LYS A 144 9.03 19.14 -1.42
C LYS A 144 9.49 17.68 -1.37
N ASN A 145 8.94 16.85 -2.26
CA ASN A 145 9.29 15.43 -2.37
C ASN A 145 8.95 14.60 -1.12
N THR A 146 7.96 15.03 -0.33
CA THR A 146 7.45 14.24 0.80
C THR A 146 6.65 13.03 0.31
N PRO A 147 6.70 11.88 1.03
CA PRO A 147 5.67 10.87 0.88
C PRO A 147 4.31 11.36 1.39
N PHE A 148 3.26 10.81 0.82
CA PHE A 148 1.87 11.02 1.22
C PHE A 148 1.26 9.69 1.66
N ALA A 149 0.35 9.74 2.63
CA ALA A 149 -0.52 8.62 2.94
C ALA A 149 -1.93 9.13 3.16
N ALA A 150 -2.90 8.48 2.52
CA ALA A 150 -4.31 8.80 2.68
C ALA A 150 -5.06 7.59 3.20
N VAL A 151 -6.06 7.83 4.05
CA VAL A 151 -6.97 6.80 4.55
C VAL A 151 -8.41 7.29 4.50
N ASN A 152 -9.35 6.36 4.36
CA ASN A 152 -10.78 6.64 4.42
C ASN A 152 -11.55 5.48 5.09
N TRP A 153 -12.85 5.67 5.25
CA TRP A 153 -13.79 4.68 5.81
C TRP A 153 -15.00 4.46 4.90
N ASN A 154 -14.79 4.57 3.58
CA ASN A 154 -15.85 4.43 2.55
C ASN A 154 -17.07 5.37 2.71
N ASN A 155 -16.94 6.47 3.44
CA ASN A 155 -18.02 7.42 3.74
C ASN A 155 -17.69 8.87 3.31
N GLY A 156 -16.79 9.03 2.32
CA GLY A 156 -16.30 10.33 1.87
C GLY A 156 -15.37 11.06 2.85
N TYR A 157 -15.24 10.58 4.09
CA TYR A 157 -14.31 11.15 5.06
C TYR A 157 -12.88 10.67 4.76
N ILE A 158 -11.99 11.62 4.49
CA ILE A 158 -10.61 11.36 4.10
C ILE A 158 -9.67 11.98 5.13
N GLN A 159 -8.62 11.25 5.48
CA GLN A 159 -7.49 11.78 6.22
C GLN A 159 -6.26 11.70 5.34
N LEU A 160 -5.67 12.87 5.04
CA LEU A 160 -4.43 13.00 4.29
C LEU A 160 -3.29 13.33 5.25
N LEU A 161 -2.27 12.48 5.27
CA LEU A 161 -1.05 12.63 6.06
C LEU A 161 0.13 12.97 5.15
N TYR A 162 0.98 13.88 5.63
CA TYR A 162 2.12 14.40 4.87
C TYR A 162 3.22 14.91 5.79
N LYS A 163 4.45 15.01 5.27
CA LYS A 163 5.57 15.65 5.97
C LYS A 163 5.56 17.16 5.74
N HIS A 164 5.42 17.89 6.82
CA HIS A 164 5.50 19.35 6.86
C HIS A 164 6.97 19.81 6.75
N THR A 165 7.19 21.10 6.52
CA THR A 165 8.54 21.69 6.33
C THR A 165 9.45 21.55 7.55
N ASP A 166 8.87 21.42 8.75
CA ASP A 166 9.57 21.16 10.02
C ASP A 166 9.94 19.67 10.24
N GLY A 167 9.65 18.81 9.27
CA GLY A 167 9.88 17.37 9.31
C GLY A 167 8.79 16.57 10.05
N SER A 168 7.82 17.24 10.68
CA SER A 168 6.71 16.56 11.36
C SER A 168 5.70 15.98 10.37
N ILE A 169 5.03 14.89 10.74
CA ILE A 169 3.84 14.42 10.04
C ILE A 169 2.64 15.21 10.53
N ARG A 170 1.92 15.81 9.60
CA ARG A 170 0.67 16.55 9.85
C ARG A 170 -0.50 15.82 9.21
N LEU A 171 -1.70 16.20 9.63
CA LEU A 171 -2.95 15.63 9.16
C LEU A 171 -3.87 16.74 8.63
N GLN A 172 -4.46 16.50 7.46
CA GLN A 172 -5.58 17.26 6.93
C GLN A 172 -6.79 16.35 6.77
N LYS A 173 -7.99 16.87 7.08
CA LYS A 173 -9.24 16.10 7.06
C LYS A 173 -10.18 16.64 6.02
N ASN A 174 -10.75 15.78 5.19
CA ASN A 174 -11.93 16.07 4.40
C ASN A 174 -13.15 15.45 5.09
N ASN A 175 -14.19 16.23 5.32
CA ASN A 175 -15.43 15.77 5.96
C ASN A 175 -16.47 15.22 4.97
N GLY A 176 -16.11 15.06 3.70
CA GLY A 176 -16.97 14.68 2.58
C GLY A 176 -17.43 15.86 1.72
N SER A 177 -17.33 17.09 2.21
CA SER A 177 -17.71 18.29 1.45
C SER A 177 -16.58 19.31 1.32
N GLN A 178 -15.69 19.39 2.30
CA GLN A 178 -14.60 20.35 2.31
C GLN A 178 -13.39 19.83 3.09
N TRP A 179 -12.22 20.33 2.68
CA TRP A 179 -10.99 20.18 3.44
C TRP A 179 -10.99 21.14 4.63
N GLY A 180 -10.84 20.59 5.83
CA GLY A 180 -10.60 21.36 7.03
C GLY A 180 -9.17 21.89 7.11
N GLY A 181 -8.91 22.69 8.14
CA GLY A 181 -7.58 23.18 8.47
C GLY A 181 -6.60 22.06 8.85
N GLN A 182 -5.31 22.40 8.80
CA GLN A 182 -4.23 21.53 9.27
C GLN A 182 -4.35 21.28 10.77
N LEU A 183 -4.23 20.02 11.17
CA LEU A 183 -4.23 19.64 12.58
C LEU A 183 -2.82 19.66 13.20
N ALA A 184 -2.80 19.47 14.52
CA ALA A 184 -1.58 19.31 15.29
C ALA A 184 -0.69 18.17 14.74
N GLN A 185 0.59 18.25 15.08
CA GLN A 185 1.58 17.23 14.76
C GLN A 185 1.11 15.84 15.21
N VAL A 186 1.21 14.87 14.30
CA VAL A 186 0.94 13.45 14.55
C VAL A 186 2.17 12.80 15.19
N THR A 187 3.33 12.95 14.55
CA THR A 187 4.63 12.46 15.01
C THR A 187 5.74 13.20 14.26
N LYS A 188 7.02 13.01 14.62
CA LYS A 188 8.17 13.61 13.94
C LYS A 188 9.22 12.52 13.64
N PRO A 189 9.13 11.87 12.47
CA PRO A 189 10.05 10.80 12.10
C PRO A 189 11.36 11.37 11.55
N LYS A 190 12.27 10.47 11.16
CA LYS A 190 13.49 10.86 10.44
C LYS A 190 13.17 11.53 9.10
N ASP A 191 14.08 12.38 8.64
CA ASP A 191 13.91 13.17 7.42
C ASP A 191 13.71 12.32 6.16
N ASP A 192 14.41 11.20 6.04
CA ASP A 192 14.32 10.23 4.94
C ASP A 192 13.29 9.12 5.19
N SER A 193 12.49 9.22 6.25
CA SER A 193 11.41 8.26 6.54
C SER A 193 10.39 8.23 5.42
N GLY A 194 10.07 7.01 4.94
CA GLY A 194 8.82 6.72 4.26
C GLY A 194 7.59 6.98 5.13
N LEU A 195 6.40 6.87 4.55
CA LEU A 195 5.13 7.08 5.24
C LEU A 195 4.10 6.10 4.70
N ALA A 196 3.45 5.36 5.58
CA ALA A 196 2.28 4.56 5.26
C ALA A 196 1.18 4.81 6.30
N ALA A 197 -0.06 4.64 5.90
CA ALA A 197 -1.18 4.69 6.82
C ALA A 197 -2.25 3.68 6.44
N ILE A 198 -2.96 3.20 7.44
CA ILE A 198 -4.14 2.33 7.29
C ILE A 198 -5.24 2.84 8.21
N ALA A 199 -6.48 2.53 7.86
CA ALA A 199 -7.63 2.80 8.70
C ALA A 199 -8.64 1.67 8.63
N TRP A 200 -9.43 1.51 9.69
CA TRP A 200 -10.56 0.61 9.76
C TRP A 200 -11.59 1.11 10.76
N LEU A 201 -12.74 0.43 10.81
CA LEU A 201 -13.77 0.61 11.84
C LEU A 201 -13.66 -0.53 12.85
N ASP A 202 -13.65 -0.17 14.14
CA ASP A 202 -13.78 -1.09 15.27
C ASP A 202 -15.10 -0.74 15.98
N GLY A 203 -16.19 -1.36 15.52
CA GLY A 203 -17.55 -0.86 15.77
C GLY A 203 -17.73 0.53 15.18
N ASP A 204 -18.21 1.47 15.99
CA ASP A 204 -18.35 2.89 15.60
C ASP A 204 -17.04 3.70 15.76
N VAL A 205 -15.97 3.04 16.22
CA VAL A 205 -14.68 3.70 16.46
C VAL A 205 -13.84 3.64 15.20
N ARG A 206 -13.52 4.82 14.66
CA ARG A 206 -12.55 4.95 13.57
C ARG A 206 -11.15 4.76 14.13
N GLN A 207 -10.40 3.85 13.54
CA GLN A 207 -9.01 3.56 13.87
C GLN A 207 -8.11 4.03 12.74
N VAL A 208 -6.98 4.63 13.08
CA VAL A 208 -5.90 4.97 12.13
C VAL A 208 -4.57 4.50 12.72
N ARG A 209 -3.70 3.96 11.87
CA ARG A 209 -2.30 3.71 12.18
C ARG A 209 -1.43 4.36 11.14
N VAL A 210 -0.32 4.95 11.59
CA VAL A 210 0.65 5.63 10.74
C VAL A 210 2.00 5.01 10.99
N TYR A 211 2.67 4.56 9.93
CA TYR A 211 3.97 3.93 10.00
C TYR A 211 5.05 4.84 9.43
N THR A 212 6.16 4.93 10.16
CA THR A 212 7.31 5.76 9.81
C THR A 212 8.61 5.06 10.22
N ALA A 213 9.75 5.66 9.86
CA ALA A 213 11.07 5.29 10.34
C ALA A 213 11.47 6.25 11.48
N GLY A 214 11.71 5.68 12.66
CA GLY A 214 12.24 6.37 13.82
C GLY A 214 13.76 6.49 13.80
N GLU A 215 14.32 6.76 14.98
CA GLU A 215 15.77 6.70 15.20
C GLU A 215 16.31 5.28 14.91
N ASN A 216 17.58 5.18 14.52
CA ASN A 216 18.22 3.92 14.13
C ASN A 216 17.52 3.15 12.97
N ASN A 217 16.68 3.84 12.20
CA ASN A 217 15.81 3.25 11.18
C ASN A 217 14.89 2.15 11.75
N ALA A 218 14.47 2.29 13.01
CA ALA A 218 13.43 1.47 13.61
C ALA A 218 12.08 1.71 12.94
N LEU A 219 11.27 0.66 12.77
CA LEU A 219 9.89 0.82 12.31
C LEU A 219 9.05 1.36 13.46
N THR A 220 8.37 2.48 13.25
CA THR A 220 7.55 3.15 14.27
C THR A 220 6.08 3.23 13.89
N GLU A 221 5.18 3.11 14.87
CA GLU A 221 3.73 3.19 14.70
C GLU A 221 3.13 4.34 15.53
N SER A 222 2.38 5.26 14.92
CA SER A 222 1.53 6.23 15.64
C SER A 222 0.06 5.81 15.56
N VAL A 223 -0.63 5.87 16.69
CA VAL A 223 -1.98 5.32 16.85
C VAL A 223 -3.01 6.42 17.09
N TRP A 224 -4.14 6.37 16.39
CA TRP A 224 -5.29 7.21 16.68
C TRP A 224 -6.59 6.41 16.67
N ASN A 225 -7.50 6.76 17.58
CA ASN A 225 -8.87 6.29 17.56
C ASN A 225 -9.86 7.44 17.82
N SER A 226 -11.05 7.38 17.22
CA SER A 226 -12.03 8.47 17.31
C SER A 226 -12.63 8.67 18.71
N SER A 227 -12.57 7.66 19.58
CA SER A 227 -13.12 7.74 20.93
C SER A 227 -12.27 8.63 21.83
N SER A 228 -10.95 8.43 21.80
CA SER A 228 -9.99 9.26 22.55
C SER A 228 -9.71 10.60 21.89
N ARG A 229 -9.79 10.67 20.56
CA ARG A 229 -9.41 11.82 19.74
C ARG A 229 -7.95 12.27 19.94
N LEU A 230 -7.11 11.43 20.54
CA LEU A 230 -5.69 11.70 20.77
C LEU A 230 -4.82 10.80 19.90
N TRP A 231 -3.73 11.35 19.40
CA TRP A 231 -2.64 10.57 18.84
C TRP A 231 -1.76 10.09 19.98
N TYR A 232 -1.50 8.79 20.04
CA TYR A 232 -0.63 8.20 21.04
C TYR A 232 0.78 8.05 20.45
N ASP A 233 1.73 8.83 20.97
CA ASP A 233 3.15 8.78 20.60
C ASP A 233 4.08 8.34 21.75
N GLN A 234 3.61 7.50 22.68
CA GLN A 234 4.22 7.33 24.02
C GLN A 234 5.55 6.54 24.07
N GLY A 235 6.49 6.74 23.14
CA GLY A 235 7.86 6.17 23.23
C GLY A 235 7.96 4.64 23.14
N ILE A 236 6.84 3.92 23.17
CA ILE A 236 6.70 2.47 22.99
C ILE A 236 6.42 2.13 21.50
N ASN A 237 6.51 3.13 20.63
CA ASN A 237 6.11 3.03 19.23
C ASN A 237 7.16 2.39 18.34
N ASP A 238 8.37 2.13 18.84
CA ASP A 238 9.32 1.27 18.16
C ASP A 238 8.80 -0.17 18.20
N ILE A 239 8.26 -0.62 17.07
CA ILE A 239 7.75 -1.98 16.92
C ILE A 239 8.86 -2.97 16.55
N SER A 240 10.12 -2.51 16.40
CA SER A 240 11.23 -3.29 15.87
C SER A 240 12.18 -3.91 16.92
N THR A 241 12.63 -3.14 17.92
CA THR A 241 13.78 -3.49 18.79
C THR A 241 13.64 -4.77 19.63
N SER A 242 12.41 -5.26 19.86
CA SER A 242 12.16 -6.48 20.66
C SER A 242 11.54 -7.64 19.88
N LYS A 243 11.25 -7.45 18.59
CA LYS A 243 10.36 -8.36 17.82
C LYS A 243 11.04 -9.04 16.63
N GLY A 244 12.36 -8.90 16.51
CA GLY A 244 13.14 -9.46 15.40
C GLY A 244 12.81 -8.85 14.03
N ILE A 245 12.10 -7.72 14.02
CA ILE A 245 11.82 -6.94 12.80
C ILE A 245 13.10 -6.20 12.45
N ALA A 246 13.57 -6.38 11.22
CA ALA A 246 14.82 -5.80 10.77
C ALA A 246 14.69 -4.26 10.63
N PRO A 247 15.78 -3.50 10.84
CA PRO A 247 15.77 -2.07 10.59
C PRO A 247 15.55 -1.76 9.10
N LEU A 248 14.92 -0.61 8.83
CA LEU A 248 14.67 -0.11 7.49
C LEU A 248 15.98 0.36 6.83
N ALA A 249 16.05 0.25 5.51
CA ALA A 249 17.02 1.01 4.74
C ALA A 249 16.72 2.51 4.83
N ALA A 250 17.77 3.33 4.80
CA ALA A 250 17.64 4.78 4.62
C ALA A 250 16.87 5.07 3.32
N GLY A 251 15.88 5.97 3.38
CA GLY A 251 15.01 6.26 2.23
C GLY A 251 14.03 5.14 1.86
N SER A 252 13.85 4.10 2.69
CA SER A 252 12.84 3.07 2.45
C SER A 252 11.44 3.68 2.39
N HIS A 253 10.72 3.42 1.30
CA HIS A 253 9.28 3.62 1.28
C HIS A 253 8.59 2.61 2.19
N LEU A 254 7.36 2.93 2.58
CA LEU A 254 6.52 2.11 3.42
C LEU A 254 5.19 1.92 2.72
N THR A 255 4.59 0.74 2.88
CA THR A 255 3.20 0.50 2.53
C THR A 255 2.58 -0.44 3.54
N ALA A 256 1.28 -0.32 3.78
CA ALA A 256 0.59 -1.13 4.77
C ALA A 256 -0.82 -1.47 4.31
N TYR A 257 -1.33 -2.60 4.76
CA TYR A 257 -2.73 -2.96 4.61
C TYR A 257 -3.24 -3.72 5.82
N THR A 258 -4.57 -3.79 5.92
CA THR A 258 -5.26 -4.46 7.01
C THR A 258 -6.50 -5.17 6.51
N TRP A 259 -6.87 -6.26 7.18
CA TRP A 259 -8.11 -6.98 6.97
C TRP A 259 -8.59 -7.60 8.28
N HIS A 260 -9.86 -8.02 8.30
CA HIS A 260 -10.43 -8.79 9.39
C HIS A 260 -10.66 -10.24 8.97
N ASP A 261 -10.37 -11.17 9.87
CA ASP A 261 -10.74 -12.58 9.76
C ASP A 261 -11.58 -12.94 11.00
N GLY A 262 -12.90 -12.83 10.87
CA GLY A 262 -13.80 -12.87 12.03
C GLY A 262 -13.50 -11.71 12.99
N LYS A 263 -13.08 -12.03 14.22
CA LYS A 263 -12.70 -11.04 15.25
C LYS A 263 -11.20 -10.71 15.25
N VAL A 264 -10.44 -11.32 14.35
CA VAL A 264 -8.99 -11.14 14.28
C VAL A 264 -8.69 -10.00 13.31
N LEU A 265 -8.09 -8.94 13.83
CA LEU A 265 -7.54 -7.85 13.03
C LEU A 265 -6.14 -8.26 12.60
N HIS A 266 -5.89 -8.20 11.30
CA HIS A 266 -4.58 -8.43 10.73
C HIS A 266 -4.03 -7.14 10.13
N ILE A 267 -2.75 -6.88 10.37
CA ILE A 267 -2.02 -5.74 9.81
C ILE A 267 -0.70 -6.26 9.25
N ARG A 268 -0.32 -5.78 8.06
CA ARG A 268 0.99 -6.04 7.47
C ARG A 268 1.58 -4.73 6.99
N VAL A 269 2.86 -4.53 7.28
CA VAL A 269 3.66 -3.38 6.85
C VAL A 269 4.85 -3.88 6.05
N TYR A 270 5.01 -3.37 4.83
CA TYR A 270 6.10 -3.71 3.95
C TYR A 270 7.07 -2.55 3.84
N TYR A 271 8.35 -2.89 3.87
CA TYR A 271 9.46 -1.95 3.83
C TYR A 271 10.68 -2.61 3.18
N GLN A 272 11.65 -1.82 2.76
CA GLN A 272 12.95 -2.30 2.33
C GLN A 272 13.89 -2.38 3.54
N GLY A 273 14.42 -3.55 3.83
CA GLY A 273 15.47 -3.74 4.84
C GLY A 273 16.81 -3.17 4.38
N GLN A 274 17.76 -2.99 5.29
CA GLN A 274 19.11 -2.46 4.99
C GLN A 274 19.90 -3.29 3.97
N ASP A 275 19.56 -4.57 3.81
CA ASP A 275 20.11 -5.46 2.79
C ASP A 275 19.45 -5.29 1.40
N GLY A 276 18.47 -4.41 1.27
CA GLY A 276 17.74 -4.13 0.02
C GLY A 276 16.59 -5.08 -0.29
N TYR A 277 16.33 -6.07 0.57
CA TYR A 277 15.19 -6.98 0.42
C TYR A 277 13.92 -6.38 0.99
N ILE A 278 12.77 -6.74 0.40
CA ILE A 278 11.48 -6.36 0.96
C ILE A 278 11.15 -7.25 2.16
N ARG A 279 10.83 -6.61 3.27
CA ARG A 279 10.50 -7.21 4.56
C ARG A 279 9.03 -6.99 4.87
N GLU A 280 8.52 -7.81 5.77
CA GLU A 280 7.18 -7.69 6.33
C GLU A 280 7.28 -7.60 7.87
N ALA A 281 6.63 -6.60 8.45
CA ALA A 281 6.24 -6.61 9.85
C ALA A 281 4.75 -7.00 9.93
N ALA A 282 4.43 -7.98 10.76
CA ALA A 282 3.10 -8.53 10.87
C ALA A 282 2.54 -8.35 12.28
N TYR A 283 1.23 -8.09 12.35
CA TYR A 283 0.45 -8.02 13.58
C TYR A 283 -0.90 -8.71 13.37
N ASP A 284 -1.30 -9.54 14.32
CA ASP A 284 -2.61 -10.20 14.40
C ASP A 284 -3.12 -9.98 15.83
N SER A 285 -4.37 -9.53 15.98
CA SER A 285 -4.93 -9.22 17.31
C SER A 285 -5.11 -10.45 18.19
N THR A 286 -5.08 -11.65 17.62
CA THR A 286 -5.17 -12.92 18.35
C THR A 286 -4.10 -13.89 17.86
N GLY A 287 -3.28 -14.43 18.76
CA GLY A 287 -2.26 -15.43 18.43
C GLY A 287 -0.89 -15.02 18.95
N HIS A 288 -0.26 -14.04 18.29
CA HIS A 288 1.03 -13.49 18.71
C HIS A 288 0.82 -12.26 19.59
N LYS A 289 1.55 -12.16 20.71
CA LYS A 289 1.50 -11.00 21.60
C LYS A 289 2.25 -9.82 20.98
N GLY A 290 1.59 -9.12 20.05
CA GLY A 290 2.09 -7.92 19.39
C GLY A 290 2.74 -8.21 18.04
N TRP A 291 3.56 -7.27 17.57
CA TRP A 291 4.26 -7.34 16.29
C TRP A 291 5.30 -8.46 16.23
N TRP A 292 5.53 -9.03 15.05
CA TRP A 292 6.64 -9.96 14.76
C TRP A 292 7.16 -9.76 13.34
N LYS A 293 8.35 -10.32 13.09
CA LYS A 293 8.89 -10.47 11.74
C LYS A 293 8.01 -11.43 10.95
N GLY A 294 7.33 -10.91 9.93
CA GLY A 294 6.51 -11.71 9.03
C GLY A 294 7.35 -12.70 8.22
N ASP A 295 6.68 -13.64 7.55
CA ASP A 295 7.30 -14.76 6.83
C ASP A 295 7.97 -14.35 5.51
N SER A 296 8.36 -13.07 5.31
CA SER A 296 9.12 -12.61 4.14
C SER A 296 10.21 -13.62 3.81
N PRO A 297 10.30 -14.10 2.54
CA PRO A 297 11.02 -15.32 2.26
C PRO A 297 12.49 -15.15 2.64
N ALA A 298 13.15 -16.27 2.92
CA ALA A 298 14.58 -16.28 3.08
C ALA A 298 15.27 -15.96 1.74
N ILE A 299 15.44 -14.67 1.41
CA ILE A 299 16.39 -14.05 0.44
C ILE A 299 16.31 -14.53 -1.03
N GLN A 300 15.92 -15.76 -1.34
CA GLN A 300 16.02 -16.39 -2.65
C GLN A 300 14.71 -16.29 -3.46
N ASP A 301 13.54 -16.19 -2.81
CA ASP A 301 12.25 -16.16 -3.51
C ASP A 301 11.68 -14.74 -3.74
N PHE A 302 12.20 -13.73 -3.03
CA PHE A 302 11.91 -12.32 -3.31
C PHE A 302 13.16 -11.65 -3.87
N PRO A 303 13.17 -11.23 -5.15
CA PRO A 303 14.26 -10.45 -5.70
C PRO A 303 14.49 -9.19 -4.87
N ARG A 304 15.76 -8.78 -4.82
CA ARG A 304 16.16 -7.52 -4.21
C ARG A 304 15.44 -6.36 -4.91
N ALA A 305 14.92 -5.43 -4.12
CA ALA A 305 14.34 -4.22 -4.66
C ALA A 305 15.44 -3.17 -4.87
N LYS A 306 15.23 -2.26 -5.82
CA LYS A 306 16.09 -1.09 -5.97
C LYS A 306 16.07 -0.26 -4.69
N SER A 307 17.20 0.34 -4.32
CA SER A 307 17.26 1.23 -3.16
C SER A 307 16.28 2.39 -3.33
N GLY A 308 15.45 2.64 -2.31
CA GLY A 308 14.40 3.65 -2.39
C GLY A 308 13.26 3.26 -3.35
N SER A 309 13.07 1.96 -3.61
CA SER A 309 11.94 1.48 -4.40
C SER A 309 10.62 1.98 -3.80
N GLY A 310 9.77 2.61 -4.63
CA GLY A 310 8.38 2.82 -4.28
C GLY A 310 7.71 1.48 -3.94
N LEU A 311 6.91 1.45 -2.89
CA LEU A 311 6.15 0.28 -2.46
C LEU A 311 4.68 0.63 -2.45
N ALA A 312 3.87 -0.21 -3.08
CA ALA A 312 2.42 -0.09 -3.02
C ALA A 312 1.82 -1.45 -2.72
N ILE A 313 0.87 -1.50 -1.79
CA ILE A 313 0.07 -2.70 -1.59
C ILE A 313 -1.40 -2.36 -1.74
N VAL A 314 -2.13 -3.28 -2.34
CA VAL A 314 -3.56 -3.16 -2.55
C VAL A 314 -4.22 -4.46 -2.15
N SER A 315 -5.26 -4.39 -1.34
CA SER A 315 -6.14 -5.54 -1.15
C SER A 315 -6.89 -5.76 -2.45
N PHE A 316 -6.85 -6.99 -2.98
CA PHE A 316 -7.43 -7.31 -4.27
C PHE A 316 -8.41 -8.48 -4.10
N PRO A 317 -9.55 -8.26 -3.42
CA PRO A 317 -10.47 -9.33 -3.07
C PRO A 317 -11.35 -9.68 -4.27
N ASP A 318 -10.77 -10.31 -5.30
CA ASP A 318 -11.58 -10.95 -6.34
C ASP A 318 -12.33 -12.13 -5.72
N THR A 319 -11.64 -12.91 -4.87
CA THR A 319 -12.24 -14.07 -4.19
C THR A 319 -12.05 -14.10 -2.68
N ASN A 320 -11.07 -13.37 -2.12
CA ASN A 320 -10.77 -13.44 -0.69
C ASN A 320 -10.31 -12.09 -0.15
N ALA A 321 -10.86 -11.64 0.98
CA ALA A 321 -10.47 -10.39 1.66
C ALA A 321 -8.97 -10.32 2.03
N ARG A 322 -8.33 -11.48 2.13
CA ARG A 322 -6.90 -11.62 2.42
C ARG A 322 -6.01 -11.53 1.18
N GLU A 323 -6.59 -11.55 -0.02
CA GLU A 323 -5.82 -11.39 -1.25
C GLU A 323 -5.27 -9.98 -1.33
N ALA A 324 -3.98 -9.88 -1.62
CA ALA A 324 -3.31 -8.61 -1.79
C ALA A 324 -2.31 -8.69 -2.94
N LYS A 325 -1.96 -7.54 -3.49
CA LYS A 325 -0.93 -7.43 -4.52
C LYS A 325 0.08 -6.37 -4.10
N LEU A 326 1.33 -6.77 -3.98
CA LEU A 326 2.45 -5.91 -3.60
C LEU A 326 3.22 -5.52 -4.86
N PHE A 327 3.43 -4.24 -5.05
CA PHE A 327 4.22 -3.68 -6.14
C PHE A 327 5.50 -3.05 -5.62
N TYR A 328 6.58 -3.24 -6.37
CA TYR A 328 7.88 -2.62 -6.10
C TYR A 328 8.72 -2.55 -7.37
N GLN A 329 9.87 -1.88 -7.30
CA GLN A 329 10.85 -1.76 -8.36
C GLN A 329 12.00 -2.74 -8.13
N ASN A 330 12.24 -3.65 -9.08
CA ASN A 330 13.42 -4.53 -9.02
C ASN A 330 14.72 -3.73 -9.24
N MET A 331 15.87 -4.40 -9.13
CA MET A 331 17.19 -3.78 -9.35
C MET A 331 17.33 -3.06 -10.70
N ASP A 332 16.63 -3.53 -11.73
CA ASP A 332 16.62 -2.93 -13.07
C ASP A 332 15.72 -1.69 -13.17
N GLY A 333 14.99 -1.35 -12.10
CA GLY A 333 14.03 -0.24 -12.03
C GLY A 333 12.68 -0.56 -12.67
N GLU A 334 12.42 -1.83 -12.97
CA GLU A 334 11.18 -2.31 -13.55
C GLU A 334 10.14 -2.57 -12.45
N LEU A 335 8.89 -2.16 -12.67
CA LEU A 335 7.80 -2.42 -11.76
C LEU A 335 7.43 -3.92 -11.78
N ARG A 336 7.49 -4.55 -10.61
CA ARG A 336 7.13 -5.96 -10.36
C ARG A 336 5.91 -6.02 -9.45
N SER A 337 5.14 -7.10 -9.58
CA SER A 337 4.03 -7.42 -8.67
C SER A 337 4.18 -8.82 -8.10
N PHE A 338 3.80 -8.97 -6.83
CA PHE A 338 3.64 -10.27 -6.18
C PHE A 338 2.21 -10.37 -5.68
N ASP A 339 1.62 -11.55 -5.83
CA ASP A 339 0.22 -11.80 -5.47
C ASP A 339 0.19 -12.63 -4.20
N ALA A 340 -0.34 -12.07 -3.11
CA ALA A 340 -0.66 -12.78 -1.89
C ALA A 340 -1.99 -13.50 -2.08
N LYS A 341 -1.94 -14.83 -2.14
CA LYS A 341 -3.10 -15.72 -2.06
C LYS A 341 -2.96 -16.56 -0.80
N PRO A 342 -3.85 -16.45 0.19
CA PRO A 342 -3.69 -17.15 1.46
C PRO A 342 -3.39 -18.64 1.25
N ALA A 343 -2.21 -19.06 1.66
CA ALA A 343 -1.79 -20.45 1.60
C ALA A 343 -1.08 -20.81 2.90
N ALA A 344 -0.74 -22.09 3.06
CA ALA A 344 -0.11 -22.58 4.28
C ALA A 344 1.31 -22.03 4.52
N THR A 345 1.97 -21.45 3.51
CA THR A 345 3.32 -20.88 3.64
C THR A 345 3.45 -19.60 2.85
N TRP A 346 4.41 -18.74 3.22
CA TRP A 346 4.69 -17.50 2.50
C TRP A 346 5.01 -17.70 1.01
N VAL A 347 5.90 -18.64 0.68
CA VAL A 347 6.28 -18.93 -0.71
C VAL A 347 5.08 -19.39 -1.55
N LYS A 348 4.14 -20.14 -0.93
CA LYS A 348 2.88 -20.50 -1.58
C LYS A 348 1.93 -19.32 -1.67
N THR A 349 2.02 -18.42 -0.69
CA THR A 349 1.17 -17.24 -0.59
C THR A 349 1.53 -16.23 -1.64
N TRP A 350 2.82 -15.93 -1.81
CA TRP A 350 3.33 -14.97 -2.77
C TRP A 350 3.84 -15.67 -4.02
N GLN A 351 3.01 -15.67 -5.05
CA GLN A 351 3.41 -16.17 -6.35
C GLN A 351 3.81 -15.00 -7.23
N ASN A 352 5.00 -15.10 -7.85
CA ASN A 352 5.44 -14.14 -8.84
C ASN A 352 4.51 -14.25 -10.06
N PHE A 353 3.64 -13.26 -10.23
CA PHE A 353 2.65 -13.25 -11.29
C PHE A 353 3.00 -12.18 -12.30
N GLY A 354 3.67 -12.61 -13.38
CA GLY A 354 3.82 -11.85 -14.61
C GLY A 354 4.69 -10.60 -14.51
N PHE A 355 5.49 -10.38 -15.55
CA PHE A 355 6.26 -9.16 -15.65
C PHE A 355 5.45 -8.08 -16.37
N LEU A 356 5.28 -6.88 -15.79
CA LEU A 356 4.61 -5.74 -16.45
C LEU A 356 5.39 -5.15 -17.64
N ARG A 357 6.48 -5.81 -18.11
CA ARG A 357 7.37 -5.34 -19.19
C ARG A 357 6.64 -4.91 -20.45
N SER A 358 5.59 -5.63 -20.83
CA SER A 358 4.96 -5.40 -22.15
C SER A 358 4.20 -4.08 -22.21
N LEU A 359 3.80 -3.50 -21.07
CA LEU A 359 3.00 -2.27 -21.05
C LEU A 359 3.82 -1.04 -21.37
N PHE A 360 5.11 -1.06 -21.03
CA PHE A 360 5.95 0.11 -21.17
C PHE A 360 6.82 0.07 -22.42
N GLY A 361 6.90 -1.05 -23.14
CA GLY A 361 7.92 -1.19 -24.19
C GLY A 361 9.34 -1.13 -23.60
N ASN A 362 10.34 -1.37 -24.44
CA ASN A 362 11.73 -1.63 -24.05
C ASN A 362 12.31 -0.62 -23.02
N GLY A 363 12.37 -0.99 -21.74
CA GLY A 363 13.34 -0.44 -20.79
C GLY A 363 12.96 0.83 -20.01
N TYR A 364 11.68 1.18 -19.88
CA TYR A 364 11.31 2.37 -19.11
C TYR A 364 11.36 2.14 -17.60
N GLY A 365 12.48 2.52 -16.98
CA GLY A 365 12.66 2.50 -15.53
C GLY A 365 11.92 3.64 -14.82
N ILE A 366 11.20 3.33 -13.75
CA ILE A 366 10.51 4.29 -12.88
C ILE A 366 11.38 4.63 -11.65
N TYR A 367 12.66 4.90 -11.88
CA TYR A 367 13.71 4.86 -10.87
C TYR A 367 13.42 5.68 -9.60
N GLY A 368 13.18 4.98 -8.48
CA GLY A 368 12.95 5.61 -7.18
C GLY A 368 11.63 6.38 -7.08
N ALA A 369 10.74 6.25 -8.08
CA ALA A 369 9.43 6.87 -8.03
C ALA A 369 8.60 6.27 -6.90
N GLN A 370 7.87 7.10 -6.15
CA GLN A 370 6.83 6.57 -5.27
C GLN A 370 5.74 5.93 -6.12
N VAL A 371 5.25 4.81 -5.63
CA VAL A 371 4.17 4.06 -6.26
C VAL A 371 3.06 3.96 -5.24
N THR A 372 1.83 4.14 -5.68
CA THR A 372 0.64 3.88 -4.88
C THR A 372 -0.36 3.08 -5.71
N ALA A 373 -1.21 2.29 -5.08
CA ALA A 373 -2.13 1.40 -5.78
C ALA A 373 -3.46 1.31 -5.04
N VAL A 374 -4.53 1.09 -5.80
CA VAL A 374 -5.88 0.96 -5.27
C VAL A 374 -6.70 0.01 -6.12
N SER A 375 -7.61 -0.72 -5.47
CA SER A 375 -8.65 -1.51 -6.13
C SER A 375 -9.97 -0.77 -6.01
N CYS A 376 -10.76 -0.77 -7.08
CA CYS A 376 -12.11 -0.22 -7.06
C CYS A 376 -13.05 -1.09 -7.90
N ILE A 377 -14.36 -0.96 -7.67
CA ILE A 377 -15.38 -1.60 -8.50
C ILE A 377 -15.90 -0.55 -9.48
N LEU A 378 -15.71 -0.74 -10.78
CA LEU A 378 -16.23 0.18 -11.78
C LEU A 378 -17.76 0.23 -11.76
N ALA A 379 -18.36 1.26 -12.36
CA ALA A 379 -19.83 1.35 -12.51
C ALA A 379 -20.45 0.14 -13.22
N THR A 380 -19.65 -0.61 -13.99
CA THR A 380 -20.01 -1.88 -14.64
C THR A 380 -20.07 -3.07 -13.69
N GLY A 381 -19.71 -2.90 -12.41
CA GLY A 381 -19.53 -3.98 -11.43
C GLY A 381 -18.19 -4.70 -11.57
N GLU A 382 -17.34 -4.29 -12.50
CA GLU A 382 -16.05 -4.94 -12.76
C GLU A 382 -14.96 -4.45 -11.79
N LEU A 383 -14.21 -5.38 -11.21
CA LEU A 383 -13.04 -5.07 -10.40
C LEU A 383 -11.94 -4.45 -11.28
N ALA A 384 -11.45 -3.29 -10.85
CA ALA A 384 -10.34 -2.58 -11.45
C ALA A 384 -9.22 -2.40 -10.43
N LEU A 385 -7.99 -2.47 -10.92
CA LEU A 385 -6.76 -2.20 -10.19
C LEU A 385 -6.10 -1.00 -10.84
N ARG A 386 -5.75 0.01 -10.06
CA ARG A 386 -5.10 1.24 -10.54
C ARG A 386 -3.81 1.46 -9.78
N ILE A 387 -2.76 1.85 -10.48
CA ILE A 387 -1.42 2.12 -9.96
C ILE A 387 -1.04 3.50 -10.45
N TYR A 388 -0.59 4.33 -9.52
CA TYR A 388 -0.13 5.69 -9.80
C TYR A 388 1.31 5.88 -9.37
N PHE A 389 2.05 6.64 -10.17
CA PHE A 389 3.41 7.07 -9.88
C PHE A 389 3.73 8.33 -10.66
N ILE A 390 4.78 9.03 -10.25
CA ILE A 390 5.26 10.22 -10.95
C ILE A 390 6.44 9.87 -11.84
N ARG A 391 6.42 10.37 -13.07
CA ARG A 391 7.43 10.13 -14.08
C ARG A 391 7.59 11.36 -14.95
N ASP A 392 8.82 11.83 -15.12
CA ASP A 392 9.15 12.94 -16.02
C ASP A 392 8.28 14.19 -15.76
N GLY A 393 7.99 14.47 -14.49
CA GLY A 393 7.12 15.58 -14.09
C GLY A 393 5.63 15.33 -14.33
N LYS A 394 5.19 14.08 -14.52
CA LYS A 394 3.80 13.73 -14.81
C LYS A 394 3.29 12.62 -13.91
N LEU A 395 2.05 12.76 -13.46
CA LEU A 395 1.26 11.69 -12.88
C LEU A 395 0.91 10.69 -13.97
N VAL A 396 1.32 9.44 -13.78
CA VAL A 396 1.03 8.32 -14.69
C VAL A 396 0.09 7.37 -13.99
N GLU A 397 -0.90 6.88 -14.72
CA GLU A 397 -1.75 5.77 -14.30
C GLU A 397 -1.47 4.54 -15.15
N ILE A 398 -1.37 3.40 -14.48
CA ILE A 398 -1.58 2.08 -15.07
C ILE A 398 -2.84 1.52 -14.44
N TRP A 399 -3.71 0.92 -15.24
CA TRP A 399 -4.87 0.24 -14.70
C TRP A 399 -5.10 -1.11 -15.36
N TRP A 400 -5.75 -2.01 -14.64
CA TRP A 400 -6.13 -3.33 -15.10
C TRP A 400 -7.61 -3.57 -14.85
N THR A 401 -8.28 -4.20 -15.82
CA THR A 401 -9.57 -4.85 -15.60
C THR A 401 -9.57 -6.25 -16.17
N ARG A 402 -10.52 -7.09 -15.74
CA ARG A 402 -10.64 -8.47 -16.23
C ARG A 402 -10.88 -8.52 -17.74
N LYS A 403 -11.66 -7.59 -18.30
CA LYS A 403 -12.01 -7.53 -19.72
C LYS A 403 -10.92 -6.90 -20.59
N ALA A 404 -10.30 -5.82 -20.12
CA ALA A 404 -9.36 -5.04 -20.93
C ALA A 404 -7.91 -5.44 -20.72
N GLY A 405 -7.61 -6.21 -19.67
CA GLY A 405 -6.23 -6.42 -19.24
C GLY A 405 -5.62 -5.11 -18.76
N TRP A 406 -4.30 -5.01 -18.89
CA TRP A 406 -3.54 -3.84 -18.46
C TRP A 406 -3.53 -2.73 -19.52
N ASN A 407 -3.67 -1.49 -19.07
CA ASN A 407 -3.67 -0.26 -19.87
C ASN A 407 -2.86 0.83 -19.13
N SER A 408 -2.40 1.86 -19.84
CA SER A 408 -1.68 2.98 -19.23
C SER A 408 -2.00 4.33 -19.88
N TRP A 409 -1.78 5.43 -19.14
CA TRP A 409 -2.12 6.79 -19.52
C TRP A 409 -1.24 7.83 -18.77
N TYR A 410 -0.89 8.98 -19.40
CA TYR A 410 -0.30 10.19 -18.74
C TYR A 410 -1.33 11.22 -18.29
N MET A 411 -1.62 11.32 -17.00
CA MET A 411 -2.80 12.01 -16.46
C MET A 411 -2.66 13.52 -16.40
N HIS A 412 -1.63 14.00 -15.71
CA HIS A 412 -1.51 15.41 -15.34
C HIS A 412 -0.04 15.74 -15.03
N ASP A 413 0.34 17.02 -15.12
CA ASP A 413 1.65 17.46 -14.66
C ASP A 413 1.72 17.43 -13.12
N ALA A 414 2.86 16.98 -12.58
CA ALA A 414 3.12 16.73 -11.16
C ALA A 414 4.61 16.89 -10.86
N VAL A 415 4.97 17.47 -9.71
CA VAL A 415 6.35 17.98 -9.50
C VAL A 415 7.12 17.32 -8.40
N ALA A 416 6.41 16.79 -7.42
CA ALA A 416 7.04 15.96 -6.43
C ALA A 416 6.76 14.50 -6.75
N PRO A 417 7.70 13.59 -6.43
CA PRO A 417 7.48 12.15 -6.50
C PRO A 417 6.40 11.67 -5.53
N GLY A 418 5.97 12.49 -4.57
CA GLY A 418 4.92 12.18 -3.61
C GLY A 418 3.59 11.84 -4.29
N VAL A 419 3.09 10.62 -4.10
CA VAL A 419 1.75 10.23 -4.57
C VAL A 419 1.07 9.29 -3.56
N SER A 420 -0.23 9.46 -3.35
CA SER A 420 -1.05 8.53 -2.56
C SER A 420 -2.45 8.40 -3.17
N THR A 421 -3.07 7.24 -3.03
CA THR A 421 -4.44 7.02 -3.53
C THR A 421 -5.30 6.30 -2.51
N ILE A 422 -6.60 6.54 -2.59
CA ILE A 422 -7.66 5.82 -1.88
C ILE A 422 -8.83 5.59 -2.81
N SER A 423 -9.62 4.55 -2.54
CA SER A 423 -10.92 4.34 -3.19
C SER A 423 -11.99 4.44 -2.12
N SER A 424 -13.08 5.13 -2.43
CA SER A 424 -14.34 5.06 -1.68
C SER A 424 -15.30 4.10 -2.40
N THR A 425 -16.59 4.13 -2.05
CA THR A 425 -17.64 3.36 -2.75
C THR A 425 -17.87 3.86 -4.17
N ASP A 426 -17.69 5.17 -4.42
CA ASP A 426 -18.03 5.79 -5.70
C ASP A 426 -16.85 6.47 -6.40
N ASP A 427 -15.76 6.77 -5.69
CA ASP A 427 -14.65 7.55 -6.24
C ASP A 427 -13.28 6.91 -6.02
N VAL A 428 -12.32 7.30 -6.84
CA VAL A 428 -10.88 7.12 -6.60
C VAL A 428 -10.25 8.49 -6.47
N ASN A 429 -9.54 8.75 -5.38
CA ASN A 429 -8.84 10.02 -5.17
C ASN A 429 -7.34 9.78 -5.26
N VAL A 430 -6.63 10.69 -5.93
CA VAL A 430 -5.18 10.63 -6.12
C VAL A 430 -4.59 11.96 -5.65
N PHE A 431 -3.79 11.88 -4.60
CA PHE A 431 -3.13 13.02 -3.98
C PHE A 431 -1.70 13.14 -4.44
N PHE A 432 -1.31 14.33 -4.87
CA PHE A 432 0.05 14.63 -5.33
C PHE A 432 0.38 16.11 -5.12
N GLN A 433 1.64 16.49 -5.35
CA GLN A 433 2.10 17.88 -5.28
C GLN A 433 2.31 18.44 -6.69
N THR A 434 1.74 19.60 -6.96
CA THR A 434 1.89 20.34 -8.22
C THR A 434 3.11 21.27 -8.22
N GLU A 435 3.42 21.90 -9.36
CA GLU A 435 4.57 22.82 -9.56
C GLU A 435 4.59 23.95 -8.54
N THR A 436 3.41 24.44 -8.19
CA THR A 436 3.18 25.52 -7.24
C THR A 436 3.50 25.14 -5.80
N GLY A 437 3.82 23.86 -5.54
CA GLY A 437 4.05 23.33 -4.21
C GLY A 437 2.77 23.06 -3.42
N HIS A 438 1.59 23.32 -4.00
CA HIS A 438 0.29 23.06 -3.38
C HIS A 438 -0.08 21.58 -3.41
N PHE A 439 -0.92 21.18 -2.45
CA PHE A 439 -1.64 19.92 -2.49
C PHE A 439 -2.66 19.94 -3.63
N SER A 440 -2.74 18.83 -4.36
CA SER A 440 -3.77 18.64 -5.35
C SER A 440 -4.39 17.26 -5.23
N ASP A 441 -5.69 17.22 -5.48
CA ASP A 441 -6.49 16.02 -5.57
C ASP A 441 -6.95 15.86 -7.02
N MET A 442 -6.83 14.64 -7.54
CA MET A 442 -7.47 14.24 -8.78
C MET A 442 -8.43 13.10 -8.46
N SER A 443 -9.72 13.38 -8.59
CA SER A 443 -10.80 12.48 -8.23
C SER A 443 -11.43 11.89 -9.50
N LEU A 444 -11.50 10.58 -9.60
CA LEU A 444 -12.28 9.88 -10.62
C LEU A 444 -13.68 9.62 -10.07
N ASN A 445 -14.67 10.33 -10.60
CA ASN A 445 -16.07 9.96 -10.41
C ASN A 445 -16.38 8.75 -11.29
N ARG A 446 -16.63 7.59 -10.69
CA ARG A 446 -16.83 6.35 -11.46
C ARG A 446 -18.11 6.31 -12.26
N HIS A 447 -19.14 7.03 -11.85
CA HIS A 447 -20.42 7.08 -12.57
C HIS A 447 -20.31 7.94 -13.83
N ALA A 448 -19.64 9.09 -13.71
CA ALA A 448 -19.39 9.97 -14.84
C ALA A 448 -18.20 9.50 -15.70
N THR A 449 -17.36 8.60 -15.18
CA THR A 449 -16.07 8.22 -15.80
C THR A 449 -15.21 9.42 -16.15
N GLN A 450 -15.30 10.47 -15.33
CA GLN A 450 -14.62 11.74 -15.54
C GLN A 450 -13.64 11.99 -14.41
N TRP A 451 -12.45 12.42 -14.80
CA TRP A 451 -11.46 12.93 -13.86
C TRP A 451 -11.74 14.41 -13.57
N GLN A 452 -11.78 14.73 -12.29
CA GLN A 452 -11.94 16.09 -11.78
C GLN A 452 -10.68 16.47 -11.02
N PHE A 453 -10.05 17.56 -11.44
CA PHE A 453 -8.93 18.15 -10.71
C PHE A 453 -9.44 19.17 -9.69
N THR A 454 -9.05 19.00 -8.43
CA THR A 454 -9.42 19.89 -7.33
C THR A 454 -8.16 20.35 -6.59
N PRO A 455 -7.83 21.65 -6.59
CA PRO A 455 -6.77 22.16 -5.73
C PRO A 455 -7.20 22.04 -4.26
N ILE A 456 -6.35 21.46 -3.41
CA ILE A 456 -6.63 21.41 -1.97
C ILE A 456 -6.14 22.72 -1.36
N VAL A 457 -7.09 23.62 -1.14
CA VAL A 457 -6.87 24.91 -0.48
C VAL A 457 -7.11 24.76 1.02
N GLN A 458 -6.21 25.28 1.85
CA GLN A 458 -6.47 25.42 3.28
C GLN A 458 -7.48 26.53 3.53
N SER A 459 -8.56 26.22 4.25
CA SER A 459 -9.34 27.25 4.91
C SER A 459 -8.48 27.86 6.01
N SER A 460 -8.29 29.17 5.94
CA SER A 460 -7.59 29.99 6.95
C SER A 460 -8.31 29.97 8.28
#